data_AF-A0A1V2UFW8-F1
#
_entry.id   AF-A0A1V2UFW8-F1
#
_cell.length_a   1.000
_cell.length_b   1.000
_cell.length_c   1.000
_cell.angle_alpha   90.00
_cell.angle_beta   90.00
_cell.angle_gamma   90.00
#
_symmetry.space_group_name_H-M   'P 1'
#
loop_
_entity.id
_entity.type
_entity.pdbx_description
1 polymer ?
#
loop_
_entity_poly.entity_id
_entity_poly.type
_entity_poly.pdbx_seq_one_letter_code
_entity_poly.pdbx_strand_id
1 'polypeptide(L)' 'MIHSTIGVVVEKSRDNLVFVTEIQTGRSFIVTDKSAKAYQSGDILALNLTTNVFVDAAENYPFI' A
#
# COMPACT_ATOMS: atom_id res chain seq x y z
N MET A 1 18.46 10.04 2.89
CA MET A 1 16.99 10.17 3.05
C MET A 1 16.47 8.76 3.26
N ILE A 2 15.81 8.49 4.38
CA ILE A 2 15.25 7.17 4.66
C ILE A 2 14.03 7.06 3.73
N HIS A 3 14.11 6.24 2.69
CA HIS A 3 12.93 5.93 1.89
C HIS A 3 12.01 5.08 2.77
N SER A 4 11.08 5.73 3.47
CA SER A 4 10.06 5.08 4.31
C SER A 4 8.92 4.53 3.46
N THR A 5 9.24 3.85 2.37
CA THR A 5 8.24 3.17 1.53
C THR A 5 8.26 1.69 1.90
N ILE A 6 7.09 1.10 2.08
CA ILE A 6 6.94 -0.31 2.43
C ILE A 6 6.05 -1.02 1.42
N GLY A 7 6.33 -2.30 1.17
CA GLY A 7 5.44 -3.15 0.39
C GLY A 7 4.29 -3.64 1.25
N VAL A 8 3.07 -3.51 0.74
CA VAL A 8 1.86 -3.97 1.43
C VAL A 8 0.95 -4.74 0.47
N VAL A 9 0.22 -5.71 1.00
CA VAL A 9 -0.83 -6.45 0.29
C VAL A 9 -2.18 -5.87 0.67
N VAL A 10 -3.04 -5.61 -0.30
CA VAL A 10 -4.43 -5.18 -0.05
C VAL A 10 -5.26 -6.38 0.33
N GLU A 11 -5.82 -6.36 1.54
CA GLU A 11 -6.71 -7.41 2.02
C GLU A 11 -8.15 -7.15 1.55
N LYS A 12 -8.57 -5.89 1.69
CA LYS A 12 -9.90 -5.43 1.28
C LYS A 12 -9.88 -3.92 1.08
N SER A 13 -10.73 -3.45 0.18
CA SER A 13 -10.97 -2.03 -0.02
C SER A 13 -12.45 -1.71 0.15
N ARG A 14 -12.75 -0.59 0.80
CA ARG A 14 -14.13 -0.09 0.97
C ARG A 14 -14.15 1.42 1.00
N ASP A 15 -14.96 2.02 0.14
CA ASP A 15 -15.13 3.46 0.02
C ASP A 15 -13.79 4.18 -0.19
N ASN A 16 -13.22 4.77 0.85
CA ASN A 16 -11.90 5.44 0.84
C ASN A 16 -10.89 4.77 1.77
N LEU A 17 -11.18 3.56 2.26
CA LEU A 17 -10.35 2.82 3.21
C LEU A 17 -9.79 1.57 2.54
N VAL A 18 -8.48 1.41 2.66
CA VAL A 18 -7.72 0.27 2.15
C VAL A 18 -7.13 -0.44 3.35
N PHE A 19 -7.54 -1.68 3.55
CA PHE A 19 -6.99 -2.54 4.59
C PHE A 19 -5.81 -3.26 3.96
N VAL A 20 -4.64 -3.08 4.57
CA VAL A 20 -3.40 -3.61 4.02
C VAL A 20 -2.60 -4.34 5.07
N THR A 21 -1.79 -5.28 4.63
CA THR A 21 -0.84 -6.02 5.45
C THR A 21 0.56 -5.78 4.92
N GLU A 22 1.45 -5.29 5.77
CA GLU A 22 2.86 -5.10 5.42
C GLU A 22 3.53 -6.45 5.16
N ILE A 23 4.20 -6.56 4.02
CA ILE A 23 4.82 -7.81 3.57
C ILE A 23 5.98 -8.22 4.50
N GLN A 24 6.78 -7.25 4.97
CA GLN A 24 7.97 -7.56 5.76
C GLN A 24 7.65 -8.01 7.18
N THR A 25 6.62 -7.43 7.81
CA THR A 25 6.32 -7.64 9.22
C THR A 25 5.04 -8.43 9.48
N GLY A 26 4.20 -8.60 8.46
CA GLY A 26 2.85 -9.15 8.59
C GLY A 26 1.88 -8.21 9.33
N ARG A 27 2.29 -6.97 9.64
CA ARG A 27 1.47 -6.03 10.39
C ARG A 27 0.35 -5.51 9.52
N SER A 28 -0.89 -5.64 10.00
CA SER A 28 -2.07 -5.15 9.30
C SER A 28 -2.50 -3.78 9.82
N PHE A 29 -2.89 -2.88 8.92
CA PHE A 29 -3.38 -1.55 9.24
C PHE A 29 -4.26 -1.00 8.10
N ILE A 30 -4.81 0.21 8.30
CA ILE A 30 -5.75 0.83 7.38
C ILE A 30 -5.14 2.11 6.85
N VAL A 31 -5.22 2.30 5.53
CA VAL A 31 -4.80 3.51 4.83
C VAL A 31 -6.02 4.15 4.20
N THR A 32 -6.10 5.48 4.28
CA THR A 32 -7.16 6.23 3.60
C THR A 32 -6.66 6.68 2.24
N ASP A 33 -7.34 6.25 1.18
CA ASP A 33 -7.05 6.68 -0.19
C ASP A 33 -8.35 6.92 -0.96
N LYS A 34 -8.42 8.00 -1.73
CA LYS A 34 -9.54 8.31 -2.64
C LYS A 34 -9.65 7.29 -3.79
N SER A 35 -8.53 6.70 -4.17
CA SER A 35 -8.43 5.66 -5.18
C SER A 35 -8.70 4.26 -4.62
N ALA A 36 -9.11 4.13 -3.35
CA ALA A 36 -9.36 2.84 -2.71
C ALA A 36 -10.24 1.92 -3.56
N LYS A 37 -11.29 2.45 -4.21
CA LYS A 37 -12.20 1.67 -5.06
C LYS A 37 -11.53 0.97 -6.26
N ALA A 38 -10.34 1.42 -6.66
CA ALA A 38 -9.59 0.82 -7.75
C ALA A 38 -8.77 -0.40 -7.30
N TYR A 39 -8.48 -0.53 -5.99
CA TYR A 39 -7.66 -1.62 -5.46
C TYR A 39 -8.49 -2.87 -5.20
N GLN A 40 -7.92 -4.02 -5.56
CA GLN A 40 -8.49 -5.34 -5.35
C GLN A 40 -7.78 -6.08 -4.22
N SER A 41 -8.49 -7.04 -3.62
CA SER A 41 -7.87 -7.95 -2.65
C SER A 41 -6.77 -8.75 -3.34
N GLY A 42 -5.58 -8.79 -2.75
CA GLY A 42 -4.37 -9.39 -3.32
C GLY A 42 -3.46 -8.41 -4.05
N ASP A 43 -3.86 -7.16 -4.28
CA ASP A 43 -2.99 -6.16 -4.91
C ASP A 43 -1.77 -5.89 -4.03
N ILE A 44 -0.59 -5.86 -4.65
CA ILE A 44 0.66 -5.49 -3.98
C ILE A 44 0.96 -4.04 -4.33
N LEU A 45 0.97 -3.18 -3.32
CA LEU A 45 1.20 -1.75 -3.45
C LEU A 45 2.43 -1.32 -2.65
N ALA A 46 3.06 -0.25 -3.09
CA ALA A 46 4.08 0.43 -2.31
C ALA A 46 3.44 1.60 -1.56
N LEU A 47 3.53 1.61 -0.23
CA LEU A 47 2.99 2.66 0.61
C LEU A 47 4.11 3.57 1.11
N ASN A 48 4.06 4.85 0.77
CA ASN A 48 4.95 5.85 1.36
C ASN A 48 4.44 6.23 2.76
N LEU A 49 5.16 5.86 3.82
CA LEU A 49 4.78 6.14 5.21
C LEU A 49 4.87 7.61 5.60
N THR A 50 5.64 8.42 4.84
CA THR A 50 5.75 9.86 5.08
C THR A 50 4.51 10.60 4.59
N THR A 51 4.00 10.23 3.41
CA THR A 51 2.81 10.86 2.82
C THR A 51 1.52 10.10 3.08
N ASN A 52 1.60 8.83 3.52
CA ASN A 52 0.50 7.86 3.58
C ASN A 52 -0.22 7.68 2.24
N VAL A 53 0.53 7.71 1.14
CA VAL A 53 0.00 7.56 -0.22
C VAL A 53 0.57 6.30 -0.86
N PHE A 54 -0.28 5.54 -1.55
CA PHE A 54 0.15 4.44 -2.40
C PHE A 54 0.86 5.01 -3.64
N VAL A 55 2.08 4.55 -3.89
CA VAL A 55 2.84 4.86 -5.08
C VAL A 55 2.79 3.65 -6.02
N ASP A 56 2.68 3.91 -7.32
CA ASP A 56 2.64 2.85 -8.32
C ASP A 56 3.94 2.03 -8.22
N ALA A 57 3.77 0.71 -8.08
CA ALA A 57 4.86 -0.25 -8.06
C ALA A 57 5.70 -0.16 -9.35
N ALA A 58 5.09 0.24 -10.48
CA ALA A 58 5.73 0.31 -11.77
C ALA A 58 6.75 1.45 -11.90
N GLU A 59 6.61 2.54 -11.14
CA GLU A 59 7.49 3.71 -11.29
C GLU A 59 8.66 3.75 -10.29
N ASN A 60 8.65 2.97 -9.20
CA ASN A 60 9.72 3.15 -8.20
C ASN A 60 10.03 2.00 -7.22
N TYR A 61 9.67 0.76 -7.52
CA TYR A 61 10.15 -0.38 -6.74
C TYR A 61 10.89 -1.39 -7.63
N PRO A 62 12.22 -1.57 -7.47
CA PRO A 62 12.86 -2.74 -8.03
C PRO A 62 12.39 -3.92 -7.18
N PHE A 63 11.40 -4.67 -7.67
CA PHE A 63 11.14 -6.04 -7.19
C PHE A 63 12.23 -7.00 -7.73
N ILE A 64 13.49 -6.56 -7.73
CA ILE A 64 14.67 -7.32 -8.16
C ILE A 64 15.80 -7.08 -7.16
#